data_AF-V4S795-F1
#
_entry.id   AF-V4S795-F1
#
_cell.length_a   1.000
_cell.length_b   1.000
_cell.length_c   1.000
_cell.angle_alpha   90.00
_cell.angle_beta   90.00
_cell.angle_gamma   90.00
#
_symmetry.space_group_name_H-M   'P 1'
#
loop_
_entity.id
_entity.type
_entity.pdbx_description
1 polymer ?
#
loop_
_entity_poly.entity_id
_entity_poly.type
_entity_poly.pdbx_seq_one_letter_code
_entity_poly.pdbx_strand_id
1 'polypeptide(L)'
;MAVWGQKMGSHDSNNTNDDDGLNKIIVGGSDNWHFGFNYSVWAFQSAPFYVNDVLVFKYDPPNDTVFPHSEYLLPNLFGVT
;
A
#
# COMPACT_ATOMS: atom_id res chain seq x y z
N MET A 1 -5.96 -26.92 10.32
CA MET A 1 -6.90 -26.53 9.25
C MET A 1 -7.01 -25.02 9.26
N ALA A 2 -6.58 -24.37 8.19
CA ALA A 2 -7.06 -23.06 7.79
C ALA A 2 -7.24 -23.17 6.27
N VAL A 3 -8.51 -23.16 5.85
CA VAL A 3 -8.92 -23.22 4.45
C VAL A 3 -9.29 -21.80 4.06
N TRP A 4 -8.62 -21.26 3.05
CA TRP A 4 -9.09 -20.10 2.31
C TRP A 4 -9.28 -20.54 0.85
N GLY A 5 -10.49 -21.03 0.55
CA GLY A 5 -10.94 -21.20 -0.84
C GLY A 5 -11.19 -19.82 -1.46
N GLN A 6 -11.11 -19.61 -2.78
CA GLN A 6 -11.45 -20.55 -3.84
C GLN A 6 -10.60 -20.25 -5.08
N LYS A 7 -10.09 -21.32 -5.71
CA LYS A 7 -9.65 -21.30 -7.11
C LYS A 7 -10.89 -21.23 -7.98
N MET A 8 -11.08 -20.13 -8.71
CA MET A 8 -11.88 -20.09 -9.93
C MET A 8 -11.08 -19.34 -10.99
N GLY A 9 -10.67 -20.05 -12.04
CA GLY A 9 -10.28 -19.38 -13.28
C GLY A 9 -11.56 -18.90 -13.95
N SER A 10 -11.65 -17.60 -14.21
CA SER A 10 -12.65 -17.05 -15.12
C SER A 10 -12.06 -15.81 -15.79
N HIS A 11 -12.14 -15.79 -17.12
CA HIS A 11 -11.89 -14.60 -17.93
C HIS A 11 -13.11 -13.68 -17.80
N ASP A 12 -13.15 -12.82 -16.78
CA ASP A 12 -14.24 -11.87 -16.58
C ASP A 12 -13.66 -10.45 -16.71
N SER A 13 -13.69 -9.85 -17.90
CA SER A 13 -14.78 -8.99 -18.38
C SER A 13 -15.03 -7.79 -17.46
N ASN A 14 -14.68 -6.62 -17.98
CA ASN A 14 -15.03 -5.29 -17.51
C ASN A 14 -16.44 -5.17 -16.89
N ASN A 15 -16.54 -4.19 -15.97
CA ASN A 15 -17.74 -3.45 -15.53
C ASN A 15 -18.43 -4.04 -14.27
N THR A 16 -18.49 -3.35 -13.13
CA THR A 16 -19.34 -2.17 -12.93
C THR A 16 -19.09 -1.51 -11.56
N ASN A 17 -18.80 -0.20 -11.59
CA ASN A 17 -19.19 0.90 -10.70
C ASN A 17 -19.60 0.58 -9.24
N ASP A 18 -18.80 1.08 -8.27
CA ASP A 18 -19.25 1.63 -6.97
C ASP A 18 -18.02 2.10 -6.10
N ASP A 19 -17.25 3.10 -6.54
CA ASP A 19 -16.41 4.02 -5.69
C ASP A 19 -15.84 5.16 -6.57
N ASP A 20 -16.64 6.19 -6.85
CA ASP A 20 -16.49 7.18 -7.93
C ASP A 20 -15.38 8.24 -7.70
N GLY A 21 -14.10 7.85 -7.61
CA GLY A 21 -13.01 8.81 -7.87
C GLY A 21 -11.63 8.60 -7.23
N LEU A 22 -11.41 7.58 -6.40
CA LEU A 22 -10.12 7.40 -5.70
C LEU A 22 -9.34 6.20 -6.25
N ASN A 23 -8.32 6.48 -7.06
CA ASN A 23 -7.36 5.47 -7.49
C ASN A 23 -6.49 5.04 -6.29
N LYS A 24 -6.70 3.81 -5.82
CA LYS A 24 -5.99 3.23 -4.66
C LYS A 24 -4.78 2.45 -5.14
N ILE A 25 -3.59 2.89 -4.76
CA ILE A 25 -2.31 2.31 -5.14
C ILE A 25 -1.70 1.61 -3.92
N ILE A 26 -1.47 0.30 -4.02
CA ILE A 26 -0.84 -0.47 -2.95
C ILE A 26 0.67 -0.22 -2.99
N VAL A 27 1.22 0.34 -1.92
CA VAL A 27 2.64 0.64 -1.81
C VAL A 27 3.44 -0.67 -1.75
N GLY A 28 4.43 -0.81 -2.63
CA GLY A 28 5.22 -2.05 -2.78
C GLY A 28 4.54 -3.14 -3.61
N GLY A 29 3.32 -2.92 -4.12
CA GLY A 29 2.62 -3.89 -4.96
C GLY A 29 2.42 -5.24 -4.25
N SER A 30 2.98 -6.31 -4.81
CA SER A 30 2.92 -7.66 -4.24
C SER A 30 3.77 -7.83 -2.98
N ASP A 31 4.84 -7.05 -2.84
CA ASP A 31 5.74 -7.12 -1.68
C ASP A 31 5.16 -6.38 -0.46
N ASN A 32 4.14 -5.54 -0.67
CA ASN A 32 3.53 -4.69 0.35
C ASN A 32 4.54 -3.73 1.02
N TRP A 33 4.16 -3.15 2.16
CA TRP A 33 4.98 -2.25 2.96
C TRP A 33 5.79 -3.04 4.00
N HIS A 34 7.12 -3.07 3.85
CA HIS A 34 8.04 -3.71 4.80
C HIS A 34 9.47 -3.14 4.70
N PHE A 35 10.32 -3.50 5.66
CA PHE A 35 11.72 -3.10 5.67
C PHE A 35 12.55 -3.84 4.61
N GLY A 36 13.54 -3.16 4.04
CA GLY A 36 14.50 -3.75 3.08
C GLY A 36 14.03 -3.75 1.62
N PHE A 37 12.87 -3.18 1.32
CA PHE A 37 12.37 -3.01 -0.04
C PHE A 37 12.80 -1.66 -0.66
N ASN A 38 13.10 -1.64 -1.96
CA ASN A 38 13.53 -0.41 -2.64
C ASN A 38 12.34 0.40 -3.17
N TYR A 39 11.77 1.23 -2.29
CA TYR A 39 10.62 2.08 -2.63
C TYR A 39 10.93 3.19 -3.64
N SER A 40 12.19 3.62 -3.77
CA SER A 40 12.56 4.62 -4.78
C SER A 40 12.42 4.07 -6.19
N VAL A 41 12.89 2.83 -6.41
CA VAL A 41 12.75 2.14 -7.70
C VAL A 41 11.28 1.83 -7.98
N TRP A 42 10.56 1.31 -6.99
CA TRP A 42 9.14 1.01 -7.12
C TRP A 42 8.32 2.27 -7.45
N ALA A 43 8.55 3.39 -6.77
CA ALA A 43 7.82 4.63 -7.01
C ALA A 43 8.08 5.17 -8.41
N PHE A 44 9.32 5.08 -8.90
CA PHE A 44 9.66 5.48 -10.26
C PHE A 44 8.97 4.61 -11.32
N GLN A 45 8.87 3.30 -11.07
CA GLN A 45 8.19 2.36 -11.97
C GLN A 45 6.65 2.45 -11.91
N SER A 46 6.11 2.91 -10.79
CA SER A 46 4.66 3.03 -10.56
C SER A 46 4.09 4.40 -10.94
N ALA A 47 4.96 5.38 -11.23
CA ALA A 47 4.59 6.71 -11.67
C ALA A 47 3.89 6.71 -13.04
N PRO A 48 3.08 7.73 -13.38
CA PRO A 48 2.79 8.96 -12.61
C PRO A 48 1.77 8.77 -11.48
N PHE A 49 1.91 9.60 -10.44
CA PHE A 49 0.90 9.75 -9.39
C PHE A 49 0.08 11.02 -9.63
N TYR A 50 -1.21 10.94 -9.38
CA TYR A 50 -2.16 12.04 -9.58
C TYR A 50 -2.71 12.55 -8.24
N VAL A 51 -3.19 13.79 -8.26
CA VAL A 51 -3.91 14.36 -7.11
C VAL A 51 -5.15 13.51 -6.84
N ASN A 52 -5.39 13.20 -5.56
CA ASN A 52 -6.44 12.31 -5.06
C ASN A 52 -6.16 10.81 -5.27
N ASP A 53 -4.98 10.41 -5.76
CA ASP A 53 -4.53 9.04 -5.57
C ASP A 53 -4.36 8.75 -4.08
N VAL A 54 -4.73 7.54 -3.67
CA VAL A 54 -4.55 7.07 -2.29
C VAL A 54 -3.52 5.97 -2.26
N LEU A 55 -2.43 6.23 -1.54
CA LEU A 55 -1.41 5.23 -1.26
C LEU A 55 -1.83 4.39 -0.06
N VAL A 56 -1.96 3.08 -0.28
CA VAL A 56 -2.36 2.12 0.74
C VAL A 56 -1.14 1.34 1.19
N PHE A 57 -0.74 1.53 2.45
CA PHE A 57 0.36 0.83 3.10
C PHE A 57 -0.16 -0.42 3.81
N LYS A 58 -0.04 -1.56 3.16
CA LYS A 58 -0.36 -2.87 3.77
C LYS A 58 0.90 -3.42 4.42
N TYR A 59 0.82 -3.92 5.65
CA TYR A 59 1.95 -4.54 6.32
C TYR A 59 1.48 -5.74 7.14
N ASP A 60 2.39 -6.67 7.40
CA ASP A 60 2.10 -7.81 8.25
C ASP A 60 1.95 -7.37 9.71
N PRO A 61 0.97 -7.90 10.46
CA PRO A 61 0.83 -7.56 11.87
C PRO A 61 2.10 -7.92 12.66
N PRO A 62 2.42 -7.18 13.74
CA PRO A 62 3.58 -7.48 14.57
C PRO A 62 3.54 -8.94 15.04
N ASN A 63 4.64 -9.65 14.85
CA ASN A 63 4.85 -10.99 15.39
C ASN A 63 6.15 -11.01 16.21
N ASP A 64 6.42 -12.08 16.95
CA ASP A 64 7.59 -12.17 17.85
C ASP A 64 8.96 -11.91 17.15
N THR A 65 9.00 -11.89 15.82
CA THR A 65 10.19 -11.62 15.00
C THR A 65 10.13 -10.34 14.16
N VAL A 66 8.97 -9.67 14.07
CA VAL A 66 8.74 -8.47 13.25
C VAL A 66 8.56 -7.27 14.17
N PHE A 67 9.58 -6.40 14.19
CA PHE A 67 9.53 -5.15 14.93
C PHE A 67 8.39 -4.26 14.41
N PRO A 68 7.60 -3.62 15.30
CA PRO A 68 6.48 -2.77 14.89
C PRO A 68 6.97 -1.57 14.06
N HIS A 69 6.18 -1.20 13.05
CA HIS A 69 6.42 0.00 12.25
C HIS A 69 6.12 1.26 13.09
N SER A 70 7.15 2.06 13.37
CA SER A 70 6.99 3.37 13.98
C SER A 70 6.90 4.44 12.88
N GLU A 71 5.70 4.92 12.57
CA GLU A 71 5.54 6.12 11.76
C GLU A 71 5.80 7.36 12.61
N TYR A 72 6.84 8.12 12.29
CA TYR A 72 7.11 9.41 12.91
C TYR A 72 6.44 10.52 12.10
N LEU A 73 5.35 11.08 12.61
CA LEU A 73 4.89 12.41 12.19
C LEU A 73 5.92 13.44 12.67
N LEU A 74 6.71 13.98 11.73
CA LEU A 74 7.62 15.08 12.02
C LEU A 74 6.80 16.28 12.52
N PRO A 75 7.07 16.80 13.73
CA PRO A 75 6.44 18.02 14.19
C PRO A 75 6.79 19.17 13.24
N ASN A 76 5.83 20.06 13.05
CA ASN A 76 6.03 21.29 12.28
C ASN A 76 7.14 22.14 12.92
N LEU A 77 8.28 22.25 12.25
CA LEU A 77 9.41 23.08 12.66
C LEU A 77 9.11 24.56 12.33
N PHE A 78 8.11 25.15 12.98
CA PHE A 78 7.99 26.60 13.02
C PHE A 78 8.80 27.10 14.21
N GLY A 79 9.93 27.72 13.87
CA GLY A 79 10.93 28.21 14.82
C GLY A 79 10.33 29.12 15.88
N VAL A 80 10.79 28.91 17.11
CA VAL A 80 10.59 29.80 18.25
C VAL A 80 11.21 31.17 17.90
N THR A 81 10.40 32.22 18.00
CA THR A 81 10.82 33.63 17.89
C THR A 81 11.64 34.08 19.09
#